data_AF-A0A661NBY5-F1
#
_entry.id   AF-A0A661NBY5-F1
#
_cell.length_a   1.000
_cell.length_b   1.000
_cell.length_c   1.000
_cell.angle_alpha   90.00
_cell.angle_beta   90.00
_cell.angle_gamma   90.00
#
_symmetry.space_group_name_H-M   'P 1'
#
loop_
_entity.id
_entity.type
_entity.pdbx_description
1 polymer ?
#
loop_
_entity_poly.entity_id
_entity_poly.type
_entity_poly.pdbx_seq_one_letter_code
_entity_poly.pdbx_strand_id
1 'polypeptide(L)'
;MNDATKTQLAYEDFAARFVRPLLTGEGPTVVGRPLTPGMLDHFAVASSSDSETDRVIYDFLHGSASELTPVRALHWPERGSVALAMAAHDLIAVTDPKLDRAFARGARDDVLEYVDWLIDAAGAPATRGEALCRHALIGRFLSLSRADVVVKNWAYTYRFFGRPVPPRVVAMPKVRMVRQEKTEPSLLDVFQGLEADLPLRRRLRELVRRSPVTQMLRTDLFGAPNIGQAALAVLSDDVLRGGIARRLVRDGAAVMKPFGEALEALYQGRPPPQLLFYLIALIYEVHVVAILGARAGQRSPFGVATDPGAKLFAAILPALLGAPDDLESFLDLDPDDLTAVRKAAGTMDGVAGNDAVRHAVAIIDYAEPPNASRDHTPTSTEFTEVHP
;
A
#
# COMPACT_ATOMS: atom_id res chain seq x y z
N MET A 1 -14.69 -11.92 -34.51
CA MET A 1 -14.26 -10.82 -33.64
C MET A 1 -12.74 -10.85 -33.54
N ASN A 2 -12.06 -9.78 -33.98
CA ASN A 2 -10.60 -9.71 -33.95
C ASN A 2 -10.09 -9.70 -32.51
N ASP A 3 -8.82 -10.06 -32.31
CA ASP A 3 -8.17 -10.13 -31.00
C ASP A 3 -8.17 -8.78 -30.27
N ALA A 4 -7.87 -7.69 -30.98
CA ALA A 4 -7.94 -6.33 -30.44
C ALA A 4 -9.35 -5.95 -29.91
N THR A 5 -10.42 -6.38 -30.60
CA THR A 5 -11.79 -6.13 -30.12
C THR A 5 -12.10 -6.93 -28.86
N LYS A 6 -11.57 -8.15 -28.73
CA LYS A 6 -11.71 -8.95 -27.50
C LYS A 6 -10.98 -8.30 -26.34
N THR A 7 -9.75 -7.83 -26.56
CA THR A 7 -8.95 -7.15 -25.54
C THR A 7 -9.59 -5.84 -25.11
N GLN A 8 -10.12 -5.04 -26.04
CA GLN A 8 -10.87 -3.84 -25.68
C GLN A 8 -12.10 -4.18 -24.84
N LEU A 9 -12.92 -5.17 -25.24
CA LEU A 9 -14.08 -5.57 -24.44
C LEU A 9 -13.69 -6.09 -23.05
N ALA A 10 -12.53 -6.72 -22.91
CA ALA A 10 -11.99 -7.12 -21.60
C ALA A 10 -11.60 -5.89 -20.77
N TYR A 11 -11.00 -4.86 -21.38
CA TYR A 11 -10.72 -3.59 -20.70
C TYR A 11 -12.00 -2.90 -20.23
N GLU A 12 -13.03 -2.82 -21.07
CA GLU A 12 -14.33 -2.22 -20.71
C GLU A 12 -14.95 -2.92 -19.48
N ASP A 13 -14.98 -4.26 -19.48
CA ASP A 13 -15.50 -5.06 -18.36
C ASP A 13 -14.65 -4.87 -17.10
N PHE A 14 -13.33 -4.84 -17.23
CA PHE A 14 -12.39 -4.58 -16.15
C PHE A 14 -12.54 -3.19 -15.54
N ALA A 15 -12.57 -2.13 -16.36
CA ALA A 15 -12.71 -0.76 -15.89
C ALA A 15 -14.08 -0.54 -15.21
N ALA A 16 -15.17 -0.90 -15.88
CA ALA A 16 -16.53 -0.60 -15.42
C ALA A 16 -16.98 -1.47 -14.25
N ARG A 17 -16.56 -2.75 -14.19
CA ARG A 17 -17.10 -3.71 -13.21
C ARG A 17 -16.11 -4.12 -12.13
N PHE A 18 -14.82 -3.88 -12.34
CA PHE A 18 -13.79 -4.13 -11.33
C PHE A 18 -13.22 -2.83 -10.79
N VAL A 19 -12.51 -2.04 -11.61
CA VAL A 19 -11.74 -0.88 -11.12
C VAL A 19 -12.64 0.22 -10.56
N ARG A 20 -13.65 0.67 -11.30
CA ARG A 20 -14.58 1.71 -10.84
C ARG A 20 -15.23 1.36 -9.49
N PRO A 21 -15.97 0.23 -9.34
CA PRO A 21 -16.62 -0.09 -8.07
C PRO A 21 -15.63 -0.40 -6.95
N LEU A 22 -14.43 -0.92 -7.27
CA LEU A 22 -13.34 -1.07 -6.29
C LEU A 22 -12.96 0.30 -5.68
N LEU A 23 -12.76 1.29 -6.53
CA LEU A 23 -12.30 2.62 -6.12
C LEU A 23 -13.40 3.40 -5.40
N THR A 24 -14.60 3.47 -5.98
CA THR A 24 -15.69 4.30 -5.45
C THR A 24 -16.48 3.63 -4.33
N GLY A 25 -16.46 2.29 -4.26
CA GLY A 25 -17.37 1.53 -3.40
C GLY A 25 -18.83 1.52 -3.91
N GLU A 26 -19.08 2.01 -5.13
CA GLU A 26 -20.40 2.00 -5.76
C GLU A 26 -20.75 0.59 -6.23
N GLY A 27 -21.41 -0.18 -5.36
CA GLY A 27 -21.87 -1.54 -5.68
C GLY A 27 -20.76 -2.59 -5.63
N PRO A 28 -21.08 -3.84 -6.02
CA PRO A 28 -20.14 -4.94 -5.90
C PRO A 28 -19.05 -4.86 -6.98
N THR A 29 -17.80 -5.01 -6.55
CA THR A 29 -16.69 -5.34 -7.46
C THR A 29 -16.93 -6.73 -8.04
N VAL A 30 -16.95 -6.84 -9.38
CA VAL A 30 -17.14 -8.11 -10.08
C VAL A 30 -15.84 -8.52 -10.74
N VAL A 31 -15.45 -9.76 -10.48
CA VAL A 31 -14.28 -10.39 -11.09
C VAL A 31 -14.73 -11.26 -12.26
N GLY A 32 -14.13 -11.00 -13.41
CA GLY A 32 -14.42 -11.65 -14.68
C GLY A 32 -13.56 -12.89 -14.91
N ARG A 33 -13.17 -13.09 -16.17
CA ARG A 33 -12.16 -14.10 -16.52
C ARG A 33 -10.78 -13.58 -16.12
N PRO A 34 -9.83 -14.46 -15.75
CA PRO A 34 -8.46 -14.04 -15.48
C PRO A 34 -7.85 -13.23 -16.63
N LEU A 35 -7.05 -12.24 -16.28
CA LEU A 35 -6.49 -11.26 -17.20
C LEU A 35 -5.04 -11.62 -17.52
N THR A 36 -4.81 -12.14 -18.72
CA THR A 36 -3.48 -12.59 -19.12
C THR A 36 -2.48 -11.43 -19.21
N PRO A 37 -1.20 -11.63 -18.87
CA PRO A 37 -0.12 -10.65 -19.03
C PRO A 37 -0.08 -9.91 -20.38
N GLY A 38 -0.38 -10.60 -21.48
CA GLY A 38 -0.37 -10.02 -22.83
C GLY A 38 -1.41 -8.90 -23.06
N MET A 39 -2.35 -8.69 -22.14
CA MET A 39 -3.32 -7.59 -22.22
C MET A 39 -2.81 -6.29 -21.60
N LEU A 40 -1.73 -6.33 -20.81
CA LEU A 40 -1.27 -5.20 -19.99
C LEU A 40 -0.98 -3.96 -20.84
N ASP A 41 -0.21 -4.10 -21.92
CA ASP A 41 0.21 -2.96 -22.73
C ASP A 41 -0.98 -2.33 -23.47
N HIS A 42 -2.00 -3.12 -23.83
CA HIS A 42 -3.26 -2.57 -24.36
C HIS A 42 -4.01 -1.80 -23.27
N PHE A 43 -4.18 -2.38 -22.08
CA PHE A 43 -4.91 -1.75 -20.98
C PHE A 43 -4.24 -0.45 -20.51
N ALA A 44 -2.92 -0.36 -20.59
CA ALA A 44 -2.14 0.81 -20.21
C ALA A 44 -2.36 2.03 -21.13
N VAL A 45 -2.93 1.84 -22.33
CA VAL A 45 -3.22 2.92 -23.29
C VAL A 45 -4.68 2.97 -23.72
N ALA A 46 -5.52 2.08 -23.19
CA ALA A 46 -6.94 2.01 -23.51
C ALA A 46 -7.73 3.10 -22.80
N SER A 47 -8.81 3.55 -23.43
CA SER A 47 -9.84 4.38 -22.81
C SER A 47 -11.16 3.64 -22.81
N SER A 48 -11.98 3.88 -21.80
CA SER A 48 -13.33 3.33 -21.73
C SER A 48 -14.18 3.99 -22.81
N SER A 49 -15.01 3.19 -23.47
CA SER A 49 -16.05 3.70 -24.38
C SER A 49 -17.09 4.54 -23.64
N ASP A 50 -17.27 4.27 -22.34
CA ASP A 50 -18.03 5.10 -21.42
C ASP A 50 -17.09 6.11 -20.73
N SER A 51 -17.14 7.35 -21.19
CA SER A 51 -16.36 8.46 -20.61
C SER A 51 -16.67 8.74 -19.14
N GLU A 52 -17.87 8.37 -18.65
CA GLU A 52 -18.22 8.54 -17.25
C GLU A 52 -17.38 7.63 -16.35
N THR A 53 -17.14 6.38 -16.78
CA THR A 53 -16.32 5.42 -16.05
C THR A 53 -14.90 5.93 -15.85
N ASP A 54 -14.23 6.40 -16.91
CA ASP A 54 -12.86 6.93 -16.81
C ASP A 54 -12.81 8.19 -15.94
N ARG A 55 -13.78 9.10 -16.08
CA ARG A 55 -13.87 10.32 -15.27
C ARG A 55 -14.02 10.00 -13.79
N VAL A 56 -14.90 9.06 -13.44
CA VAL A 56 -15.14 8.67 -12.05
C VAL A 56 -13.89 8.00 -11.44
N ILE A 57 -13.19 7.16 -12.20
CA ILE A 57 -11.92 6.57 -11.77
C ILE A 57 -10.90 7.67 -11.51
N TYR A 58 -10.73 8.61 -12.44
CA TYR A 58 -9.80 9.73 -12.32
C TYR A 58 -10.13 10.60 -11.09
N ASP A 59 -11.39 11.02 -10.94
CA ASP A 59 -11.84 11.88 -9.84
C ASP A 59 -11.57 11.22 -8.48
N PHE A 60 -11.82 9.90 -8.38
CA PHE A 60 -11.54 9.16 -7.16
C PHE A 60 -10.04 9.08 -6.85
N LEU A 61 -9.22 8.71 -7.84
CA LEU A 61 -7.77 8.62 -7.65
C LEU A 61 -7.20 9.97 -7.23
N HIS A 62 -7.65 11.06 -7.87
CA HIS A 62 -7.21 12.40 -7.54
C HIS A 62 -7.63 12.82 -6.13
N GLY A 63 -8.87 12.55 -5.74
CA GLY A 63 -9.37 12.80 -4.39
C GLY A 63 -8.57 12.05 -3.34
N SER A 64 -8.36 10.74 -3.54
CA SER A 64 -7.61 9.90 -2.60
C SER A 64 -6.14 10.29 -2.50
N ALA A 65 -5.50 10.67 -3.61
CA ALA A 65 -4.11 11.12 -3.61
C ALA A 65 -3.95 12.45 -2.86
N SER A 66 -4.90 13.38 -3.07
CA SER A 66 -4.93 14.71 -2.46
C SER A 66 -5.07 14.67 -0.94
N GLU A 67 -5.59 13.57 -0.36
CA GLU A 67 -5.63 13.37 1.09
C GLU A 67 -4.24 13.24 1.71
N LEU A 68 -3.26 12.73 0.96
CA LEU A 68 -1.89 12.53 1.45
C LEU A 68 -1.01 13.74 1.12
N THR A 69 -1.06 14.19 -0.13
CA THR A 69 -0.26 15.31 -0.63
C THR A 69 -0.98 16.02 -1.77
N PRO A 70 -0.84 17.35 -1.93
CA PRO A 70 -1.36 18.04 -3.10
C PRO A 70 -0.80 17.44 -4.40
N VAL A 71 -1.71 17.10 -5.32
CA VAL A 71 -1.38 16.59 -6.66
C VAL A 71 -2.01 17.48 -7.71
N ARG A 72 -1.25 17.79 -8.77
CA ARG A 72 -1.73 18.61 -9.89
C ARG A 72 -2.46 17.79 -10.93
N ALA A 73 -1.94 16.61 -11.26
CA ALA A 73 -2.52 15.69 -12.22
C ALA A 73 -2.10 14.25 -11.86
N LEU A 74 -3.02 13.32 -12.03
CA LEU A 74 -2.75 11.89 -12.02
C LEU A 74 -2.99 11.34 -13.40
N HIS A 75 -2.20 10.36 -13.82
CA HIS A 75 -2.46 9.67 -15.07
C HIS A 75 -3.11 8.32 -14.76
N TRP A 76 -4.26 8.09 -15.39
CA TRP A 76 -4.90 6.79 -15.45
C TRP A 76 -5.45 6.59 -16.87
N PRO A 77 -5.25 5.42 -17.49
CA PRO A 77 -4.43 4.31 -17.02
C PRO A 77 -2.92 4.61 -17.06
N GLU A 78 -2.20 4.17 -16.03
CA GLU A 78 -0.73 4.11 -16.00
C GLU A 78 -0.31 2.65 -15.87
N ARG A 79 0.71 2.23 -16.62
CA ARG A 79 1.05 0.81 -16.83
C ARG A 79 1.24 0.02 -15.54
N GLY A 80 2.01 0.53 -14.58
CA GLY A 80 2.26 -0.13 -13.30
C GLY A 80 1.02 -0.23 -12.42
N SER A 81 0.20 0.82 -12.37
CA SER A 81 -1.06 0.84 -11.63
C SER A 81 -2.09 -0.12 -12.24
N VAL A 82 -2.16 -0.19 -13.57
CA VAL A 82 -2.96 -1.20 -14.29
C VAL A 82 -2.46 -2.61 -14.00
N ALA A 83 -1.15 -2.85 -14.03
CA ALA A 83 -0.58 -4.16 -13.71
C ALA A 83 -0.97 -4.61 -12.29
N LEU A 84 -0.91 -3.72 -11.30
CA LEU A 84 -1.36 -4.03 -9.94
C LEU A 84 -2.87 -4.25 -9.84
N ALA A 85 -3.68 -3.50 -10.58
CA ALA A 85 -5.13 -3.69 -10.62
C ALA A 85 -5.50 -5.05 -11.26
N MET A 86 -4.81 -5.44 -12.33
CA MET A 86 -4.96 -6.76 -12.95
C MET A 86 -4.51 -7.88 -12.00
N ALA A 87 -3.36 -7.72 -11.33
CA ALA A 87 -2.88 -8.69 -10.35
C ALA A 87 -3.86 -8.85 -9.18
N ALA A 88 -4.42 -7.74 -8.68
CA ALA A 88 -5.44 -7.74 -7.64
C ALA A 88 -6.73 -8.45 -8.08
N HIS A 89 -7.17 -8.19 -9.32
CA HIS A 89 -8.31 -8.88 -9.93
C HIS A 89 -8.09 -10.39 -9.98
N ASP A 90 -6.95 -10.83 -10.51
CA ASP A 90 -6.66 -12.25 -10.70
C ASP A 90 -6.40 -12.99 -9.38
N LEU A 91 -5.85 -12.29 -8.37
CA LEU A 91 -5.70 -12.81 -7.01
C LEU A 91 -7.06 -13.04 -6.32
N ILE A 92 -8.11 -12.26 -6.66
CA ILE A 92 -9.48 -12.60 -6.25
C ILE A 92 -10.02 -13.74 -7.10
N ALA A 93 -9.78 -13.71 -8.42
CA ALA A 93 -10.31 -14.69 -9.37
C ALA A 93 -9.91 -16.12 -8.99
N VAL A 94 -8.66 -16.35 -8.58
CA VAL A 94 -8.15 -17.67 -8.19
C VAL A 94 -8.90 -18.31 -7.02
N THR A 95 -9.52 -17.49 -6.17
CA THR A 95 -10.34 -17.95 -5.03
C THR A 95 -11.66 -18.58 -5.47
N ASP A 96 -12.05 -18.43 -6.73
CA ASP A 96 -13.26 -18.98 -7.28
C ASP A 96 -13.18 -20.54 -7.36
N PRO A 97 -14.09 -21.28 -6.70
CA PRO A 97 -14.12 -22.75 -6.78
C PRO A 97 -14.34 -23.32 -8.19
N LYS A 98 -14.78 -22.53 -9.18
CA LYS A 98 -14.95 -23.00 -10.56
C LYS A 98 -13.62 -23.21 -11.29
N LEU A 99 -12.55 -22.54 -10.86
CA LEU A 99 -11.21 -22.75 -11.42
C LEU A 99 -10.62 -24.11 -10.99
N ASP A 100 -11.26 -24.79 -10.05
CA ASP A 100 -10.84 -26.10 -9.51
C ASP A 100 -11.52 -27.31 -10.17
N ARG A 101 -12.24 -27.09 -11.28
CA ARG A 101 -13.03 -28.17 -11.90
C ARG A 101 -12.11 -29.20 -12.57
N ALA A 102 -12.57 -30.46 -12.63
CA ALA A 102 -11.81 -31.61 -13.15
C ALA A 102 -11.20 -31.45 -14.57
N PHE A 103 -11.69 -30.50 -15.37
CA PHE A 103 -11.21 -30.18 -16.72
C PHE A 103 -10.38 -28.88 -16.80
N ALA A 104 -10.02 -28.28 -15.65
CA ALA A 104 -9.23 -27.05 -15.51
C ALA A 104 -7.95 -27.28 -14.68
N ARG A 105 -7.37 -28.49 -14.75
CA ARG A 105 -6.11 -28.80 -14.05
C ARG A 105 -5.03 -27.81 -14.48
N GLY A 106 -4.34 -27.19 -13.52
CA GLY A 106 -3.29 -26.19 -13.75
C GLY A 106 -3.80 -24.75 -13.93
N ALA A 107 -5.10 -24.52 -14.16
CA ALA A 107 -5.60 -23.16 -14.44
C ALA A 107 -5.39 -22.18 -13.29
N ARG A 108 -5.38 -22.66 -12.03
CA ARG A 108 -5.04 -21.80 -10.88
C ARG A 108 -3.56 -21.45 -10.85
N ASP A 109 -2.69 -22.40 -11.18
CA ASP A 109 -1.25 -22.19 -11.21
C ASP A 109 -0.90 -21.18 -12.31
N ASP A 110 -1.46 -21.34 -13.51
CA ASP A 110 -1.31 -20.37 -14.61
C ASP A 110 -1.72 -18.95 -14.18
N VAL A 111 -2.85 -18.82 -13.50
CA VAL A 111 -3.34 -17.51 -13.02
C VAL A 111 -2.44 -16.95 -11.92
N LEU A 112 -1.90 -17.78 -11.04
CA LEU A 112 -0.93 -17.35 -10.03
C LEU A 112 0.40 -16.91 -10.65
N GLU A 113 0.82 -17.54 -11.75
CA GLU A 113 1.97 -17.10 -12.55
C GLU A 113 1.68 -15.75 -13.25
N TYR A 114 0.46 -15.54 -13.74
CA TYR A 114 0.04 -14.23 -14.27
C TYR A 114 0.14 -13.15 -13.20
N VAL A 115 -0.34 -13.44 -11.98
CA VAL A 115 -0.25 -12.51 -10.84
C VAL A 115 1.21 -12.18 -10.53
N ASP A 116 2.10 -13.18 -10.45
CA ASP A 116 3.52 -12.94 -10.17
C ASP A 116 4.15 -12.06 -11.27
N TRP A 117 3.88 -12.37 -12.54
CA TRP A 117 4.37 -11.58 -13.67
C TRP A 117 3.87 -10.13 -13.63
N LEU A 118 2.57 -9.92 -13.35
CA LEU A 118 1.96 -8.60 -13.28
C LEU A 118 2.51 -7.77 -12.11
N ILE A 119 2.75 -8.40 -10.95
CA ILE A 119 3.41 -7.76 -9.80
C ILE A 119 4.82 -7.32 -10.17
N ASP A 120 5.57 -8.14 -10.90
CA ASP A 120 6.92 -7.79 -11.35
C ASP A 120 6.91 -6.69 -12.43
N ALA A 121 5.96 -6.76 -13.37
CA ALA A 121 5.78 -5.78 -14.42
C ALA A 121 5.43 -4.38 -13.90
N ALA A 122 4.89 -4.26 -12.68
CA ALA A 122 4.58 -2.98 -12.05
C ALA A 122 5.82 -2.20 -11.61
N GLY A 123 6.94 -2.88 -11.31
CA GLY A 123 8.19 -2.23 -10.89
C GLY A 123 8.07 -1.31 -9.67
N ALA A 124 9.09 -0.46 -9.46
CA ALA A 124 9.01 0.67 -8.54
C ALA A 124 8.20 1.82 -9.16
N PRO A 125 7.48 2.64 -8.38
CA PRO A 125 6.84 3.85 -8.91
C PRO A 125 7.92 4.82 -9.39
N ALA A 126 7.80 5.31 -10.62
CA ALA A 126 8.74 6.25 -11.22
C ALA A 126 8.39 7.71 -10.89
N THR A 127 7.13 7.98 -10.56
CA THR A 127 6.63 9.33 -10.25
C THR A 127 5.81 9.36 -8.97
N ARG A 128 5.66 10.56 -8.40
CA ARG A 128 4.74 10.82 -7.29
C ARG A 128 3.31 10.37 -7.61
N GLY A 129 2.84 10.68 -8.82
CA GLY A 129 1.50 10.32 -9.27
C GLY A 129 1.28 8.82 -9.28
N GLU A 130 2.26 8.05 -9.79
CA GLU A 130 2.22 6.59 -9.75
C GLU A 130 2.14 6.05 -8.33
N ALA A 131 3.00 6.54 -7.42
CA ALA A 131 3.00 6.09 -6.03
C ALA A 131 1.63 6.29 -5.37
N LEU A 132 0.96 7.40 -5.65
CA LEU A 132 -0.35 7.74 -5.11
C LEU A 132 -1.50 6.98 -5.78
N CYS A 133 -1.46 6.76 -7.10
CA CYS A 133 -2.41 5.90 -7.80
C CYS A 133 -2.39 4.48 -7.23
N ARG A 134 -1.19 3.92 -7.08
CA ARG A 134 -0.99 2.60 -6.46
C ARG A 134 -1.43 2.58 -4.99
N HIS A 135 -1.24 3.68 -4.26
CA HIS A 135 -1.74 3.80 -2.89
C HIS A 135 -3.25 3.70 -2.81
N ALA A 136 -3.96 4.53 -3.59
CA ALA A 136 -5.41 4.61 -3.62
C ALA A 136 -6.03 3.27 -4.03
N LEU A 137 -5.51 2.65 -5.09
CA LEU A 137 -5.96 1.36 -5.61
C LEU A 137 -5.79 0.24 -4.57
N ILE A 138 -4.56 0.04 -4.07
CA ILE A 138 -4.27 -1.06 -3.14
C ILE A 138 -4.93 -0.83 -1.79
N GLY A 139 -5.04 0.43 -1.34
CA GLY A 139 -5.77 0.78 -0.13
C GLY A 139 -7.22 0.29 -0.17
N ARG A 140 -7.93 0.53 -1.28
CA ARG A 140 -9.31 0.06 -1.49
C ARG A 140 -9.40 -1.46 -1.60
N PHE A 141 -8.47 -2.08 -2.31
CA PHE A 141 -8.41 -3.53 -2.44
C PHE A 141 -8.33 -4.25 -1.09
N LEU A 142 -7.50 -3.74 -0.17
CA LEU A 142 -7.36 -4.29 1.19
C LEU A 142 -8.60 -4.12 2.07
N SER A 143 -9.57 -3.30 1.65
CA SER A 143 -10.84 -3.08 2.35
C SER A 143 -12.00 -3.90 1.79
N LEU A 144 -11.77 -4.73 0.76
CA LEU A 144 -12.81 -5.57 0.20
C LEU A 144 -13.26 -6.66 1.18
N SER A 145 -14.55 -6.99 1.11
CA SER A 145 -15.16 -8.17 1.73
C SER A 145 -15.83 -9.02 0.65
N ARG A 146 -15.99 -10.32 0.91
CA ARG A 146 -16.65 -11.24 -0.01
C ARG A 146 -18.04 -11.58 0.50
N ALA A 147 -19.07 -11.27 -0.29
CA ALA A 147 -20.43 -11.66 0.04
C ALA A 147 -20.66 -13.16 -0.25
N ASP A 148 -20.80 -13.94 0.82
CA ASP A 148 -21.00 -15.38 0.79
C ASP A 148 -22.41 -15.74 1.21
N VAL A 149 -23.08 -16.61 0.44
CA VAL A 149 -24.43 -17.08 0.76
C VAL A 149 -24.51 -18.60 0.74
N VAL A 150 -24.95 -19.18 1.86
CA VAL A 150 -25.27 -20.60 1.97
C VAL A 150 -26.78 -20.77 2.00
N VAL A 151 -27.31 -21.49 1.01
CA VAL A 151 -28.75 -21.79 0.91
C VAL A 151 -28.98 -23.25 1.24
N LYS A 152 -29.69 -23.51 2.34
CA LYS A 152 -30.10 -24.85 2.76
C LYS A 152 -31.57 -25.04 2.40
N ASN A 153 -31.91 -26.13 1.72
CA ASN A 153 -33.29 -26.57 1.52
C ASN A 153 -33.43 -28.02 2.01
N TRP A 154 -34.64 -28.58 1.99
CA TRP A 154 -34.88 -29.93 2.53
C TRP A 154 -34.02 -31.04 1.90
N ALA A 155 -33.51 -30.85 0.67
CA ALA A 155 -32.79 -31.87 -0.08
C ALA A 155 -31.28 -31.57 -0.25
N TYR A 156 -30.87 -30.31 -0.23
CA TYR A 156 -29.54 -29.88 -0.64
C TYR A 156 -29.05 -28.65 0.11
N THR A 157 -27.72 -28.52 0.21
CA THR A 157 -27.03 -27.31 0.64
C THR A 157 -26.26 -26.73 -0.55
N TYR A 158 -26.61 -25.51 -0.95
CA TYR A 158 -25.94 -24.77 -2.01
C TYR A 158 -25.05 -23.69 -1.39
N ARG A 159 -23.83 -23.54 -1.93
CA ARG A 159 -22.86 -22.54 -1.47
C ARG A 159 -22.53 -21.59 -2.62
N PHE A 160 -22.76 -20.31 -2.40
CA PHE A 160 -22.49 -19.23 -3.34
C PHE A 160 -21.46 -18.28 -2.73
N PHE A 161 -20.20 -18.69 -2.75
CA PHE A 161 -19.10 -17.87 -2.27
C PHE A 161 -18.78 -16.77 -3.30
N GLY A 162 -18.87 -15.51 -2.89
CA GLY A 162 -18.67 -14.33 -3.75
C GLY A 162 -19.62 -14.25 -4.96
N ARG A 163 -20.80 -14.87 -4.90
CA ARG A 163 -21.66 -15.07 -6.08
C ARG A 163 -23.13 -14.75 -5.84
N PRO A 164 -23.82 -14.24 -6.85
CA PRO A 164 -25.26 -14.06 -6.77
C PRO A 164 -25.95 -15.42 -6.66
N VAL A 165 -26.93 -15.50 -5.76
CA VAL A 165 -27.77 -16.69 -5.60
C VAL A 165 -28.78 -16.74 -6.75
N PRO A 166 -28.83 -17.82 -7.55
CA PRO A 166 -29.81 -17.95 -8.62
C PRO A 166 -31.25 -17.91 -8.08
N PRO A 167 -32.17 -17.12 -8.67
CA PRO A 167 -33.55 -16.98 -8.18
C PRO A 167 -34.29 -18.31 -8.02
N ARG A 168 -33.99 -19.30 -8.88
CA ARG A 168 -34.60 -20.63 -8.86
C ARG A 168 -34.25 -21.45 -7.61
N VAL A 169 -33.10 -21.18 -6.99
CA VAL A 169 -32.62 -21.90 -5.80
C VAL A 169 -33.36 -21.43 -4.55
N VAL A 170 -33.73 -20.16 -4.51
CA VAL A 170 -34.48 -19.54 -3.39
C VAL A 170 -36.00 -19.52 -3.60
N ALA A 171 -36.48 -20.04 -4.73
CA ALA A 171 -37.90 -20.10 -5.04
C ALA A 171 -38.67 -21.02 -4.07
N MET A 172 -39.94 -20.69 -3.84
CA MET A 172 -40.88 -21.46 -2.99
C MET A 172 -40.34 -21.72 -1.56
N PRO A 173 -39.96 -20.68 -0.80
CA PRO A 173 -39.23 -20.84 0.46
C PRO A 173 -39.98 -21.66 1.51
N LYS A 174 -41.32 -21.53 1.58
CA LYS A 174 -42.15 -22.28 2.54
C LYS A 174 -42.27 -23.77 2.18
N VAL A 175 -42.43 -24.10 0.90
CA VAL A 175 -42.58 -25.48 0.43
C VAL A 175 -41.25 -26.22 0.45
N ARG A 176 -40.15 -25.54 0.09
CA ARG A 176 -38.82 -26.14 0.03
C ARG A 176 -38.00 -25.98 1.31
N MET A 177 -38.58 -25.39 2.36
CA MET A 177 -37.90 -25.09 3.64
C MET A 177 -36.56 -24.36 3.43
N VAL A 178 -36.56 -23.34 2.57
CA VAL A 178 -35.33 -22.62 2.22
C VAL A 178 -34.87 -21.75 3.38
N ARG A 179 -33.63 -21.95 3.82
CA ARG A 179 -32.92 -21.10 4.78
C ARG A 179 -31.70 -20.50 4.11
N GLN A 180 -31.46 -19.21 4.31
CA GLN A 180 -30.29 -18.51 3.80
C GLN A 180 -29.45 -18.03 4.97
N GLU A 181 -28.16 -18.30 4.89
CA GLU A 181 -27.13 -17.80 5.80
C GLU A 181 -26.19 -16.93 4.97
N LYS A 182 -26.05 -15.67 5.37
CA LYS A 182 -25.21 -14.69 4.67
C LYS A 182 -24.03 -14.33 5.57
N THR A 183 -22.85 -14.31 5.00
CA THR A 183 -21.61 -13.92 5.68
C THR A 183 -20.81 -12.99 4.77
N GLU A 184 -20.09 -12.04 5.35
CA GLU A 184 -19.26 -11.08 4.62
C GLU A 184 -17.83 -11.09 5.20
N PRO A 185 -17.07 -12.18 5.06
CA PRO A 185 -15.67 -12.22 5.50
C PRO A 185 -14.84 -11.15 4.77
N SER A 186 -13.85 -10.57 5.46
CA SER A 186 -12.88 -9.71 4.81
C SER A 186 -12.07 -10.50 3.78
N LEU A 187 -11.55 -9.83 2.75
CA LEU A 187 -10.72 -10.50 1.75
C LEU A 187 -9.48 -11.13 2.39
N LEU A 188 -8.94 -10.53 3.44
CA LEU A 188 -7.78 -11.05 4.19
C LEU A 188 -8.12 -12.35 4.93
N ASP A 189 -9.30 -12.44 5.54
CA ASP A 189 -9.77 -13.68 6.19
C ASP A 189 -9.99 -14.79 5.16
N VAL A 190 -10.52 -14.44 3.99
CA VAL A 190 -10.67 -15.37 2.87
C VAL A 190 -9.32 -15.91 2.42
N PHE A 191 -8.31 -15.04 2.24
CA PHE A 191 -6.98 -15.47 1.84
C PHE A 191 -6.31 -16.34 2.90
N GLN A 192 -6.45 -15.97 4.18
CA GLN A 192 -5.94 -16.77 5.29
C GLN A 192 -6.58 -18.16 5.33
N GLY A 193 -7.89 -18.26 5.11
CA GLY A 193 -8.61 -19.53 5.08
C GLY A 193 -8.24 -20.46 3.92
N LEU A 194 -7.64 -19.92 2.86
CA LEU A 194 -7.22 -20.67 1.67
C LEU A 194 -5.70 -20.91 1.61
N GLU A 195 -4.92 -20.42 2.57
CA GLU A 195 -3.45 -20.42 2.49
C GLU A 195 -2.83 -21.82 2.40
N ALA A 196 -3.51 -22.84 2.96
CA ALA A 196 -3.06 -24.23 2.90
C ALA A 196 -3.06 -24.80 1.47
N ASP A 197 -3.99 -24.34 0.63
CA ASP A 197 -4.17 -24.80 -0.74
C ASP A 197 -3.59 -23.82 -1.76
N LEU A 198 -3.60 -22.52 -1.44
CA LEU A 198 -3.20 -21.43 -2.32
C LEU A 198 -2.25 -20.46 -1.59
N PRO A 199 -1.03 -20.23 -2.08
CA PRO A 199 -0.06 -19.30 -1.47
C PRO A 199 -0.42 -17.81 -1.72
N LEU A 200 -1.57 -17.36 -1.22
CA LEU A 200 -2.17 -16.04 -1.48
C LEU A 200 -1.54 -14.95 -0.64
N ARG A 201 -1.25 -15.20 0.65
CA ARG A 201 -0.66 -14.18 1.54
C ARG A 201 0.72 -13.75 1.08
N ARG A 202 1.54 -14.67 0.56
CA ARG A 202 2.83 -14.33 -0.02
C ARG A 202 2.66 -13.33 -1.17
N ARG A 203 1.77 -13.65 -2.12
CA ARG A 203 1.52 -12.79 -3.30
C ARG A 203 0.86 -11.47 -2.93
N LEU A 204 -0.05 -11.46 -1.96
CA LEU A 204 -0.60 -10.23 -1.41
C LEU A 204 0.50 -9.31 -0.87
N ARG A 205 1.48 -9.85 -0.13
CA ARG A 205 2.61 -9.06 0.37
C ARG A 205 3.46 -8.52 -0.77
N GLU A 206 3.76 -9.32 -1.79
CA GLU A 206 4.51 -8.84 -2.96
C GLU A 206 3.75 -7.75 -3.73
N LEU A 207 2.43 -7.92 -3.91
CA LEU A 207 1.57 -6.91 -4.53
C LEU A 207 1.58 -5.60 -3.72
N VAL A 208 1.47 -5.67 -2.39
CA VAL A 208 1.52 -4.49 -1.52
C VAL A 208 2.90 -3.83 -1.51
N ARG A 209 4.00 -4.59 -1.66
CA ARG A 209 5.36 -4.02 -1.79
C ARG A 209 5.53 -3.15 -3.03
N ARG A 210 4.72 -3.34 -4.07
CA ARG A 210 4.68 -2.46 -5.25
C ARG A 210 3.88 -1.16 -5.02
N SER A 211 3.24 -1.02 -3.84
CA SER A 211 2.61 0.19 -3.33
C SER A 211 3.23 0.61 -1.99
N PRO A 212 4.45 1.18 -2.00
CA PRO A 212 5.24 1.44 -0.78
C PRO A 212 4.52 2.36 0.20
N VAL A 213 3.75 3.32 -0.30
CA VAL A 213 2.91 4.21 0.52
C VAL A 213 1.89 3.38 1.31
N THR A 214 1.13 2.48 0.66
CA THR A 214 0.18 1.61 1.37
C THR A 214 0.89 0.70 2.35
N GLN A 215 2.04 0.15 1.99
CA GLN A 215 2.81 -0.71 2.89
C GLN A 215 3.22 0.02 4.17
N MET A 216 3.71 1.24 4.06
CA MET A 216 4.12 2.07 5.20
C MET A 216 2.94 2.52 6.06
N LEU A 217 1.77 2.76 5.46
CA LEU A 217 0.57 3.20 6.19
C LEU A 217 -0.27 2.04 6.76
N ARG A 218 -0.07 0.80 6.31
CA ARG A 218 -0.82 -0.39 6.75
C ARG A 218 0.03 -1.35 7.59
N THR A 219 0.76 -0.78 8.56
CA THR A 219 1.55 -1.57 9.52
C THR A 219 0.66 -2.45 10.41
N ASP A 220 -0.62 -2.11 10.58
CA ASP A 220 -1.66 -2.92 11.22
C ASP A 220 -1.83 -4.30 10.55
N LEU A 221 -1.68 -4.35 9.22
CA LEU A 221 -1.85 -5.58 8.45
C LEU A 221 -0.54 -6.33 8.18
N PHE A 222 0.56 -5.59 8.00
CA PHE A 222 1.81 -6.15 7.48
C PHE A 222 2.99 -6.09 8.46
N GLY A 223 2.83 -5.42 9.61
CA GLY A 223 3.91 -5.20 10.56
C GLY A 223 4.95 -4.22 10.02
N ALA A 224 6.23 -4.51 10.28
CA ALA A 224 7.35 -3.70 9.82
C ALA A 224 7.36 -3.53 8.28
N PRO A 225 7.38 -2.30 7.74
CA PRO A 225 7.42 -2.08 6.30
C PRO A 225 8.73 -2.59 5.69
N ASN A 226 8.66 -3.08 4.44
CA ASN A 226 9.86 -3.47 3.69
C ASN A 226 10.45 -2.24 2.99
N ILE A 227 11.64 -1.82 3.41
CA ILE A 227 12.30 -0.65 2.85
C ILE A 227 13.30 -1.10 1.78
N GLY A 228 12.80 -1.24 0.55
CA GLY A 228 13.60 -1.56 -0.63
C GLY A 228 13.65 -0.40 -1.64
N GLN A 229 14.02 -0.72 -2.89
CA GLN A 229 14.12 0.27 -3.98
C GLN A 229 12.79 1.02 -4.26
N ALA A 230 11.65 0.35 -4.14
CA ALA A 230 10.36 1.02 -4.32
C ALA A 230 10.07 2.01 -3.19
N ALA A 231 10.43 1.67 -1.94
CA ALA A 231 10.31 2.58 -0.81
C ALA A 231 11.27 3.77 -0.96
N LEU A 232 12.49 3.55 -1.49
CA LEU A 232 13.43 4.63 -1.80
C LEU A 232 12.81 5.67 -2.74
N ALA A 233 12.23 5.23 -3.86
CA ALA A 233 11.62 6.12 -4.85
C ALA A 233 10.50 7.00 -4.23
N VAL A 234 9.79 6.48 -3.24
CA VAL A 234 8.74 7.22 -2.51
C VAL A 234 9.33 8.15 -1.45
N LEU A 235 10.29 7.66 -0.66
CA LEU A 235 10.85 8.42 0.46
C LEU A 235 11.86 9.47 0.02
N SER A 236 12.39 9.37 -1.21
CA SER A 236 13.23 10.41 -1.79
C SER A 236 12.47 11.68 -2.14
N ASP A 237 11.16 11.59 -2.34
CA ASP A 237 10.26 12.72 -2.54
C ASP A 237 9.83 13.28 -1.16
N ASP A 238 10.29 14.48 -0.85
CA ASP A 238 10.04 15.18 0.42
C ASP A 238 8.55 15.46 0.66
N VAL A 239 7.81 15.84 -0.37
CA VAL A 239 6.37 16.12 -0.26
C VAL A 239 5.58 14.85 0.07
N LEU A 240 5.92 13.72 -0.57
CA LEU A 240 5.35 12.42 -0.24
C LEU A 240 5.73 11.97 1.16
N ARG A 241 7.01 12.05 1.51
CA ARG A 241 7.52 11.67 2.84
C ARG A 241 6.81 12.46 3.94
N GLY A 242 6.65 13.78 3.77
CA GLY A 242 5.90 14.62 4.70
C GLY A 242 4.41 14.29 4.76
N GLY A 243 3.79 13.91 3.63
CA GLY A 243 2.41 13.40 3.59
C GLY A 243 2.24 12.11 4.38
N ILE A 244 3.15 11.16 4.19
CA ILE A 244 3.20 9.89 4.93
C ILE A 244 3.40 10.16 6.41
N ALA A 245 4.34 11.05 6.78
CA ALA A 245 4.60 11.41 8.17
C ALA A 245 3.35 11.94 8.87
N ARG A 246 2.64 12.89 8.25
CA ARG A 246 1.37 13.42 8.77
C ARG A 246 0.32 12.33 8.95
N ARG A 247 0.24 11.37 8.02
CA ARG A 247 -0.71 10.27 8.14
C ARG A 247 -0.33 9.31 9.27
N LEU A 248 0.95 8.95 9.41
CA LEU A 248 1.44 8.10 10.50
C LEU A 248 1.19 8.73 11.88
N VAL A 249 1.39 10.04 12.02
CA VAL A 249 1.06 10.78 13.26
C VAL A 249 -0.42 10.66 13.61
N ARG A 250 -1.31 10.72 12.61
CA ARG A 250 -2.75 10.53 12.81
C ARG A 250 -3.10 9.11 13.28
N ASP A 251 -2.37 8.10 12.79
CA ASP A 251 -2.60 6.70 13.13
C ASP A 251 -2.05 6.34 14.54
N GLY A 252 -1.15 7.15 15.10
CA GLY A 252 -0.79 7.14 16.53
C GLY A 252 0.35 6.19 16.92
N ALA A 253 0.45 5.83 18.21
CA ALA A 253 1.57 5.07 18.78
C ALA A 253 1.85 3.70 18.13
N ALA A 254 0.87 3.12 17.43
CA ALA A 254 1.01 1.83 16.75
C ALA A 254 2.12 1.84 15.67
N VAL A 255 2.55 3.02 15.21
CA VAL A 255 3.61 3.16 14.20
C VAL A 255 5.02 2.96 14.75
N MET A 256 5.26 3.19 16.05
CA MET A 256 6.62 3.25 16.61
C MET A 256 7.37 1.92 16.44
N LYS A 257 6.74 0.82 16.88
CA LYS A 257 7.35 -0.51 16.85
C LYS A 257 7.67 -0.98 15.41
N PRO A 258 6.72 -0.99 14.46
CA PRO A 258 6.98 -1.44 13.09
C PRO A 258 8.12 -0.68 12.39
N PHE A 259 8.19 0.64 12.58
CA PHE A 259 9.23 1.45 11.94
C PHE A 259 10.61 1.27 12.59
N GLY A 260 10.67 1.09 13.91
CA GLY A 260 11.92 0.70 14.57
C GLY A 260 12.40 -0.70 14.18
N GLU A 261 11.50 -1.67 14.05
CA GLU A 261 11.82 -3.01 13.54
C GLU A 261 12.29 -2.96 12.07
N ALA A 262 11.67 -2.11 11.24
CA ALA A 262 12.10 -1.92 9.85
C ALA A 262 13.49 -1.27 9.78
N LEU A 263 13.77 -0.28 10.62
CA LEU A 263 15.08 0.36 10.70
C LEU A 263 16.17 -0.64 11.12
N GLU A 264 15.89 -1.43 12.15
CA GLU A 264 16.80 -2.49 12.62
C GLU A 264 17.07 -3.52 11.53
N ALA A 265 16.01 -4.06 10.93
CA ALA A 265 16.13 -5.06 9.87
C ALA A 265 16.92 -4.52 8.67
N LEU A 266 16.68 -3.25 8.31
CA LEU A 266 17.40 -2.58 7.24
C LEU A 266 18.88 -2.46 7.59
N TYR A 267 19.23 -1.92 8.76
CA TYR A 267 20.61 -1.77 9.21
C TYR A 267 21.39 -3.09 9.26
N GLN A 268 20.78 -4.15 9.80
CA GLN A 268 21.40 -5.49 9.84
C GLN A 268 21.65 -6.08 8.44
N GLY A 269 20.80 -5.72 7.47
CA GLY A 269 20.96 -6.11 6.07
C GLY A 269 22.11 -5.41 5.34
N ARG A 270 22.75 -4.39 5.95
CA ARG A 270 23.80 -3.54 5.36
C ARG A 270 23.41 -3.03 3.95
N PRO A 271 22.34 -2.22 3.85
CA PRO A 271 21.85 -1.73 2.58
C PRO A 271 22.73 -0.58 2.06
N PRO A 272 22.47 -0.08 0.85
CA PRO A 272 22.94 1.25 0.46
C PRO A 272 22.61 2.30 1.55
N PRO A 273 23.59 3.10 2.02
CA PRO A 273 23.40 4.09 3.08
C PRO A 273 22.21 5.04 2.88
N GLN A 274 21.88 5.35 1.63
CA GLN A 274 20.78 6.24 1.26
C GLN A 274 19.41 5.70 1.69
N LEU A 275 19.21 4.37 1.71
CA LEU A 275 17.97 3.78 2.19
C LEU A 275 17.74 4.06 3.67
N LEU A 276 18.81 3.99 4.48
CA LEU A 276 18.75 4.30 5.90
C LEU A 276 18.52 5.79 6.11
N PHE A 277 19.22 6.64 5.36
CA PHE A 277 19.03 8.09 5.41
C PHE A 277 17.56 8.48 5.24
N TYR A 278 16.89 7.97 4.21
CA TYR A 278 15.49 8.34 3.95
C TYR A 278 14.49 7.74 4.94
N LEU A 279 14.79 6.57 5.51
CA LEU A 279 13.97 6.02 6.59
C LEU A 279 14.13 6.84 7.88
N ILE A 280 15.36 7.24 8.21
CA ILE A 280 15.65 8.15 9.34
C ILE A 280 14.95 9.49 9.12
N ALA A 281 15.02 10.05 7.91
CA ALA A 281 14.33 11.27 7.52
C ALA A 281 12.82 11.18 7.78
N LEU A 282 12.17 10.07 7.40
CA LEU A 282 10.75 9.86 7.65
C LEU A 282 10.46 9.80 9.16
N ILE A 283 11.24 9.03 9.92
CA ILE A 283 11.05 8.91 11.38
C ILE A 283 11.22 10.28 12.05
N TYR A 284 12.21 11.07 11.62
CA TYR A 284 12.41 12.43 12.06
C TYR A 284 11.18 13.32 11.77
N GLU A 285 10.68 13.32 10.54
CA GLU A 285 9.51 14.11 10.15
C GLU A 285 8.25 13.69 10.95
N VAL A 286 8.08 12.40 11.21
CA VAL A 286 6.99 11.89 12.07
C VAL A 286 7.09 12.48 13.48
N HIS A 287 8.29 12.54 14.06
CA HIS A 287 8.52 13.16 15.36
C HIS A 287 8.22 14.66 15.34
N VAL A 288 8.76 15.40 14.36
CA VAL A 288 8.54 16.85 14.25
C VAL A 288 7.06 17.17 14.11
N VAL A 289 6.35 16.49 13.19
CA VAL A 289 4.91 16.72 12.98
C VAL A 289 4.12 16.45 14.27
N ALA A 290 4.44 15.39 15.01
CA ALA A 290 3.80 15.09 16.29
C ALA A 290 4.06 16.17 17.35
N ILE A 291 5.30 16.66 17.45
CA ILE A 291 5.70 17.68 18.44
C ILE A 291 5.01 19.01 18.15
N LEU A 292 5.02 19.44 16.89
CA LEU A 292 4.36 20.68 16.46
C LEU A 292 2.83 20.58 16.59
N GLY A 293 2.25 19.42 16.28
CA GLY A 293 0.83 19.14 16.53
C GLY A 293 0.48 19.25 18.01
N ALA A 294 1.31 18.71 18.90
CA ALA A 294 1.11 18.80 20.35
C ALA A 294 1.20 20.25 20.86
N ARG A 295 2.11 21.06 20.31
CA ARG A 295 2.20 22.50 20.59
C ARG A 295 0.91 23.24 20.19
N ALA A 296 0.27 22.81 19.09
CA ALA A 296 -1.03 23.32 18.65
C ALA A 296 -2.23 22.76 19.44
N GLY A 297 -2.00 22.01 20.53
CA GLY A 297 -3.04 21.47 21.41
C GLY A 297 -3.58 20.09 21.02
N GLN A 298 -2.97 19.42 20.03
CA GLN A 298 -3.29 18.03 19.73
C GLN A 298 -2.71 17.10 20.82
N ARG A 299 -3.33 15.94 21.05
CA ARG A 299 -2.75 14.96 21.96
C ARG A 299 -1.50 14.36 21.32
N SER A 300 -0.45 14.16 22.13
CA SER A 300 0.73 13.41 21.67
C SER A 300 0.28 12.04 21.14
N PRO A 301 0.64 11.68 19.90
CA PRO A 301 0.29 10.39 19.32
C PRO A 301 1.11 9.26 19.95
N PHE A 302 2.28 9.56 20.52
CA PHE A 302 3.23 8.56 21.01
C PHE A 302 3.03 8.29 22.51
N GLY A 303 2.94 7.00 22.83
CA GLY A 303 2.89 6.48 24.21
C GLY A 303 4.26 6.10 24.74
N VAL A 304 4.28 5.31 25.82
CA VAL A 304 5.52 4.79 26.40
C VAL A 304 6.09 3.68 25.51
N ALA A 305 7.35 3.82 25.09
CA ALA A 305 8.06 2.79 24.33
C ALA A 305 8.49 1.64 25.26
N THR A 306 7.87 0.47 25.11
CA THR A 306 8.19 -0.69 25.95
C THR A 306 9.03 -1.72 25.22
N ASP A 307 8.76 -1.94 23.93
CA ASP A 307 9.47 -2.91 23.09
C ASP A 307 10.72 -2.31 22.41
N PRO A 308 11.68 -3.16 21.99
CA PRO A 308 12.93 -2.69 21.37
C PRO A 308 12.74 -1.85 20.11
N GLY A 309 11.76 -2.20 19.26
CA GLY A 309 11.46 -1.44 18.05
C GLY A 309 10.94 -0.04 18.38
N ALA A 310 9.97 0.07 19.28
CA ALA A 310 9.46 1.37 19.72
C ALA A 310 10.54 2.23 20.39
N LYS A 311 11.45 1.61 21.16
CA LYS A 311 12.59 2.31 21.78
C LYS A 311 13.56 2.81 20.72
N LEU A 312 13.90 2.01 19.72
CA LEU A 312 14.77 2.43 18.62
C LEU A 312 14.12 3.57 17.83
N PHE A 313 12.83 3.50 17.54
CA PHE A 313 12.10 4.60 16.90
C PHE A 313 12.16 5.90 17.71
N ALA A 314 11.95 5.83 19.03
CA ALA A 314 12.05 6.98 19.93
C ALA A 314 13.49 7.51 20.07
N ALA A 315 14.49 6.65 19.91
CA ALA A 315 15.90 6.99 20.01
C ALA A 315 16.44 7.82 18.83
N ILE A 316 15.77 7.82 17.68
CA ILE A 316 16.27 8.52 16.48
C ILE A 316 16.35 10.03 16.69
N LEU A 317 15.32 10.65 17.25
CA LEU A 317 15.32 12.10 17.46
C LEU A 317 16.47 12.59 18.39
N PRO A 318 16.66 12.02 19.61
CA PRO A 318 17.78 12.43 20.45
C PRO A 318 19.14 12.10 19.84
N ALA A 319 19.28 10.98 19.12
CA ALA A 319 20.51 10.64 18.44
C ALA A 319 20.85 11.65 17.32
N LEU A 320 19.86 12.07 16.52
CA LEU A 320 20.03 13.08 15.48
C LEU A 320 20.49 14.43 16.03
N LEU A 321 19.93 14.87 17.16
CA LEU A 321 20.31 16.15 17.79
C LEU A 321 21.71 16.11 18.43
N GLY A 322 22.25 14.92 18.69
CA GLY A 322 23.60 14.72 19.21
C GLY A 322 24.65 14.42 18.13
N ALA A 323 24.23 14.21 16.88
CA ALA A 323 25.13 13.91 15.76
C ALA A 323 25.83 15.19 15.25
N PRO A 324 27.10 15.10 14.79
CA PRO A 324 27.82 16.22 14.19
C PRO A 324 27.23 16.63 12.82
N ASP A 325 27.45 17.91 12.46
CA ASP A 325 26.99 18.80 11.37
C ASP A 325 26.34 18.26 10.06
N ASP A 326 26.43 16.97 9.71
CA ASP A 326 26.00 16.44 8.40
C ASP A 326 24.47 16.31 8.23
N LEU A 327 23.70 16.54 9.30
CA LEU A 327 22.23 16.43 9.34
C LEU A 327 21.56 17.77 9.71
N GLU A 328 22.31 18.88 9.69
CA GLU A 328 21.77 20.24 9.91
C GLU A 328 20.58 20.56 9.02
N SER A 329 20.52 19.99 7.80
CA SER A 329 19.38 20.17 6.89
C SER A 329 18.05 19.70 7.46
N PHE A 330 18.04 18.73 8.38
CA PHE A 330 16.83 18.32 9.08
C PHE A 330 16.37 19.34 10.12
N LEU A 331 17.29 20.13 10.67
CA LEU A 331 17.06 21.03 11.80
C LEU A 331 16.81 22.49 11.39
N ASP A 332 16.53 22.76 10.12
CA ASP A 332 16.13 24.08 9.61
C ASP A 332 14.69 24.43 10.04
N LEU A 333 14.54 24.68 11.33
CA LEU A 333 13.29 25.04 12.01
C LEU A 333 13.42 26.44 12.62
N ASP A 334 12.27 27.12 12.76
CA ASP A 334 12.20 28.36 13.54
C ASP A 334 12.73 28.13 14.98
N PRO A 335 13.42 29.10 15.60
CA PRO A 335 14.01 28.94 16.93
C PRO A 335 13.04 28.42 18.00
N ASP A 336 11.76 28.78 17.95
CA ASP A 336 10.77 28.29 18.90
C ASP A 336 10.45 26.81 18.67
N ASP A 337 10.33 26.41 17.40
CA ASP A 337 10.07 25.03 17.01
C ASP A 337 11.28 24.14 17.34
N LEU A 338 12.49 24.61 17.06
CA LEU A 338 13.72 23.92 17.44
C LEU A 338 13.82 23.74 18.96
N THR A 339 13.42 24.74 19.74
CA THR A 339 13.37 24.63 21.21
C THR A 339 12.37 23.57 21.66
N ALA A 340 11.19 23.51 21.03
CA ALA A 340 10.18 22.48 21.32
C ALA A 340 10.70 21.07 20.97
N VAL A 341 11.35 20.93 19.82
CA VAL A 341 11.96 19.67 19.37
C VAL A 341 13.06 19.20 20.31
N ARG A 342 13.99 20.10 20.71
CA ARG A 342 15.05 19.79 21.69
C ARG A 342 14.48 19.35 23.04
N LYS A 343 13.43 20.02 23.52
CA LYS A 343 12.75 19.66 24.77
C LYS A 343 12.10 18.27 24.68
N ALA A 344 11.42 17.98 23.57
CA ALA A 344 10.79 16.68 23.35
C ALA A 344 11.84 15.56 23.25
N ALA A 345 12.95 15.80 22.56
CA ALA A 345 14.04 14.85 22.44
C ALA A 345 14.64 14.45 23.80
N GLY A 346 14.84 15.39 24.72
CA GLY A 346 15.29 15.08 26.08
C GLY A 346 14.30 14.20 26.86
N THR A 347 13.00 14.29 26.55
CA THR A 347 11.99 13.37 27.12
C THR A 347 12.08 11.99 26.47
N MET A 348 12.27 11.93 25.16
CA MET A 348 12.39 10.69 24.40
C MET A 348 13.66 9.90 24.74
N ASP A 349 14.76 10.59 25.04
CA ASP A 349 16.02 9.98 25.50
C ASP A 349 15.79 9.10 26.75
N GLY A 350 15.08 9.64 27.75
CA GLY A 350 14.70 8.89 28.95
C GLY A 350 13.75 7.72 28.69
N VAL A 351 12.89 7.81 27.67
CA VAL A 351 11.94 6.75 27.30
C VAL A 351 12.61 5.64 26.50
N ALA A 352 13.51 5.98 25.57
CA ALA A 352 14.23 5.03 24.74
C ALA A 352 15.29 4.26 25.54
N GLY A 353 16.01 4.96 26.41
CA GLY A 353 17.14 4.45 27.19
C GLY A 353 18.47 4.47 26.42
N ASN A 354 19.56 4.59 27.16
CA ASN A 354 20.91 4.83 26.64
C ASN A 354 21.37 3.82 25.58
N ASP A 355 20.99 2.55 25.69
CA ASP A 355 21.40 1.52 24.74
C ASP A 355 20.72 1.69 23.38
N ALA A 356 19.45 2.07 23.35
CA ALA A 356 18.73 2.34 22.11
C ALA A 356 19.26 3.60 21.42
N VAL A 357 19.61 4.64 22.20
CA VAL A 357 20.20 5.88 21.67
C VAL A 357 21.60 5.63 21.10
N ARG A 358 22.46 4.90 21.81
CA ARG A 358 23.78 4.51 21.29
C ARG A 358 23.66 3.70 19.99
N HIS A 359 22.67 2.82 19.92
CA HIS A 359 22.40 2.04 18.71
C HIS A 359 21.90 2.93 17.57
N ALA A 360 20.98 3.85 17.82
CA ALA A 360 20.50 4.82 16.84
C ALA A 360 21.65 5.69 16.28
N VAL A 361 22.60 6.13 17.12
CA VAL A 361 23.80 6.84 16.68
C VAL A 361 24.60 6.00 15.68
N ALA A 362 24.85 4.72 15.96
CA ALA A 362 25.58 3.85 15.04
C ALA A 362 24.85 3.67 13.69
N ILE A 363 23.52 3.66 13.69
CA ILE A 363 22.73 3.60 12.44
C ILE A 363 22.85 4.92 11.67
N ILE A 364 22.77 6.06 12.37
CA ILE A 364 22.88 7.39 11.79
C ILE A 364 24.28 7.61 11.18
N ASP A 365 25.34 7.22 11.89
CA ASP A 365 26.73 7.31 11.42
C ASP A 365 26.98 6.49 10.13
N TYR A 366 26.16 5.47 9.87
CA TYR A 366 26.24 4.66 8.66
C TYR A 366 25.38 5.23 7.50
N ALA A 367 24.40 6.09 7.80
CA ALA A 367 23.51 6.65 6.80
C ALA A 367 24.18 7.81 6.05
N GLU A 368 24.04 7.86 4.72
CA GLU A 368 24.61 8.94 3.90
C GLU A 368 23.53 9.61 3.04
N PRO A 369 23.53 10.95 2.93
CA PRO A 369 22.64 11.64 2.01
C PRO A 369 23.01 11.32 0.55
N PRO A 370 22.07 11.46 -0.40
CA PRO A 370 22.24 11.06 -1.81
C PRO A 370 23.40 11.72 -2.57
N ASN A 371 24.04 12.76 -2.02
CA ASN A 371 25.07 13.56 -2.69
C ASN A 371 26.39 13.68 -1.91
N ALA A 372 26.67 12.79 -0.94
CA ALA A 372 27.93 12.82 -0.18
C ALA A 372 29.18 12.42 -1.00
N SER A 373 29.02 12.05 -2.28
CA SER A 373 30.14 11.91 -3.20
C SER A 373 30.65 13.29 -3.65
N ARG A 374 31.81 13.67 -3.10
CA ARG A 374 32.67 14.81 -3.48
C ARG A 374 32.62 15.17 -4.97
N ASP A 375 32.55 16.47 -5.25
CA ASP A 375 32.78 17.12 -6.55
C ASP A 375 31.96 16.61 -7.74
N HIS A 376 30.67 16.95 -7.80
CA HIS A 376 30.05 17.31 -9.08
C HIS A 376 28.92 18.33 -8.86
N THR A 377 28.97 19.41 -9.65
CA THR A 377 27.98 20.48 -9.70
C THR A 377 26.57 19.89 -9.90
N PRO A 378 25.56 20.26 -9.09
CA PRO A 378 24.24 19.65 -9.19
C PRO A 378 23.52 20.14 -10.44
N THR A 379 23.32 19.27 -11.42
CA THR A 379 22.18 19.38 -12.34
C THR A 379 20.95 18.89 -11.60
N SER A 380 20.11 19.84 -11.21
CA SER A 380 18.70 19.65 -10.86
C SER A 380 18.04 18.77 -11.91
N THR A 381 17.97 17.47 -11.64
CA THR A 381 17.20 16.54 -12.46
C THR A 381 15.91 16.35 -11.70
N GLU A 382 14.92 17.17 -12.06
CA GLU A 382 13.52 16.89 -11.77
C GLU A 382 13.26 15.42 -12.12
N PHE A 383 12.59 14.68 -11.24
CA PHE A 383 11.79 13.54 -11.66
C PHE A 383 10.95 14.04 -12.82
N THR A 384 11.33 13.65 -14.04
CA THR A 384 10.96 14.37 -15.24
C THR A 384 9.45 14.41 -15.34
N GLU A 385 8.87 15.61 -15.20
CA GLU A 385 7.50 15.86 -15.60
C GLU A 385 7.43 15.56 -17.09
N VAL A 386 6.87 14.40 -17.43
CA VAL A 386 6.46 14.13 -18.80
C VAL A 386 5.27 15.05 -19.06
N HIS A 387 5.54 16.20 -19.67
CA HIS A 387 4.50 17.01 -20.27
C HIS A 387 3.90 16.26 -21.48
N PRO A 388 2.58 16.39 -21.70
CA PRO A 388 1.84 15.67 -22.74
C PRO A 388 2.30 15.97 -24.17
#